data_AF-A0A4Q5NJB4-F1
#
_entry.id   AF-A0A4Q5NJB4-F1
#
_cell.length_a   1.000
_cell.length_b   1.000
_cell.length_c   1.000
_cell.angle_alpha   90.00
_cell.angle_beta   90.00
_cell.angle_gamma   90.00
#
_symmetry.space_group_name_H-M   'P 1'
#
loop_
_entity.id
_entity.type
_entity.pdbx_description
1 polymer ?
#
loop_
_entity_poly.entity_id
_entity_poly.type
_entity_poly.pdbx_seq_one_letter_code
_entity_poly.pdbx_strand_id
1 'polypeptide(L)'
;MTSDSLICLRCGEENRADATACGACHVPMSGGCGSLFEGHRACPRCGESCPREAVMCWACYTPLVGESCAPDSGWAEREAQLLQREAKQLEQIEKARDIARIGLLAGAFVSLFASGYAPQRRMTLLGAGAACLGALVGWLKWDECAATSAPASADEEPTARILDTILLYAVRDGATQVRLRAGIGVRVHYLINGEWQEQMRLPAYVWDMLQPHLIKKTGNWERPLPFSVADKSFEFWPEFKRDFELPIEIVLLTLQQTN
;
A
#
# COMPACT_ATOMS: atom_id res chain seq x y z
N MET A 1 3.15 -4.89 54.62
CA MET A 1 3.17 -3.74 53.70
C MET A 1 3.46 -4.31 52.32
N THR A 2 2.42 -4.57 51.54
CA THR A 2 2.55 -4.99 50.14
C THR A 2 3.01 -3.77 49.36
N SER A 3 4.21 -3.83 48.81
CA SER A 3 4.73 -2.78 47.93
C SER A 3 3.94 -2.83 46.63
N ASP A 4 3.15 -1.81 46.34
CA ASP A 4 2.47 -1.70 45.05
C ASP A 4 3.53 -1.67 43.94
N SER A 5 3.42 -2.58 42.98
CA SER A 5 4.30 -2.70 41.81
C SER A 5 3.51 -2.44 40.53
N LEU A 6 4.18 -1.91 39.51
CA LEU A 6 3.62 -1.61 38.20
C LEU A 6 4.30 -2.47 37.13
N ILE A 7 3.52 -3.11 36.27
CA ILE A 7 4.05 -3.90 35.16
C ILE A 7 4.20 -2.99 33.92
N CYS A 8 5.39 -2.97 33.33
CA CYS A 8 5.63 -2.24 32.09
C CYS A 8 4.89 -2.90 30.92
N LEU A 9 3.93 -2.20 30.32
CA LEU A 9 3.13 -2.73 29.20
C LEU A 9 3.94 -3.03 27.92
N ARG A 10 5.16 -2.51 27.82
CA ARG A 10 6.04 -2.76 26.66
C ARG A 10 6.87 -4.02 26.81
N CYS A 11 7.39 -4.30 28.01
CA CYS A 11 8.39 -5.35 28.22
C CYS A 11 8.05 -6.35 29.33
N GLY A 12 6.94 -6.14 30.06
CA GLY A 12 6.51 -7.01 31.14
C GLY A 12 7.30 -6.86 32.45
N GLU A 13 8.31 -5.97 32.49
CA GLU A 13 9.14 -5.78 33.68
C GLU A 13 8.35 -5.17 34.83
N GLU A 14 8.57 -5.70 36.03
CA GLU A 14 7.97 -5.19 37.26
C GLU A 14 8.78 -4.00 37.79
N ASN A 15 8.12 -2.87 37.96
CA ASN A 15 8.72 -1.61 38.37
C ASN A 15 8.09 -1.13 39.69
N ARG A 16 8.81 -0.28 40.41
CA ARG A 16 8.26 0.37 41.62
C ARG A 16 7.07 1.26 41.27
N ALA A 17 6.07 1.36 42.14
CA ALA A 17 4.89 2.21 41.91
C ALA A 17 5.22 3.70 41.66
N ASP A 18 6.36 4.19 42.14
CA ASP A 18 6.83 5.57 41.96
C ASP A 18 7.79 5.74 40.77
N ALA A 19 8.05 4.69 40.00
CA ALA A 19 8.94 4.77 38.85
C ALA A 19 8.37 5.72 37.79
N THR A 20 9.18 6.71 37.36
CA THR A 20 8.82 7.61 36.24
C THR A 20 9.17 7.02 34.87
N ALA A 21 10.02 6.01 34.82
CA ALA A 21 10.38 5.25 33.62
C ALA A 21 10.71 3.79 33.98
N CYS A 22 10.53 2.89 33.01
CA CYS A 22 10.82 1.47 33.17
C CYS A 22 12.33 1.27 33.33
N GLY A 23 12.74 0.56 34.38
CA GLY A 23 14.14 0.28 34.65
C GLY A 23 14.83 -0.53 33.55
N ALA A 24 14.08 -1.35 32.80
CA ALA A 24 14.62 -2.19 31.74
C ALA A 24 14.67 -1.51 30.37
N CYS A 25 13.58 -0.85 29.95
CA CYS A 25 13.45 -0.30 28.59
C CYS A 25 13.40 1.22 28.52
N HIS A 26 13.56 1.91 29.66
CA HIS A 26 13.56 3.37 29.82
C HIS A 26 12.32 4.09 29.29
N VAL A 27 11.24 3.37 29.01
CA VAL A 27 9.96 3.96 28.61
C VAL A 27 9.31 4.66 29.80
N PRO A 28 8.80 5.89 29.66
CA PRO A 28 8.16 6.61 30.75
C PRO A 28 6.95 5.83 31.31
N MET A 29 6.93 5.68 32.63
CA MET A 29 5.90 5.01 33.43
C MET A 29 4.91 6.01 34.05
N SER A 30 5.23 7.32 33.97
CA SER A 30 4.40 8.38 34.53
C SER A 30 3.20 8.72 33.65
N GLY A 31 2.03 8.68 34.26
CA GLY A 31 0.86 9.47 33.87
C GLY A 31 -0.27 8.60 33.37
N GLY A 32 -1.32 8.48 34.20
CA GLY A 32 -2.55 7.79 33.83
C GLY A 32 -3.13 8.27 32.50
N CYS A 33 -4.05 7.47 31.97
CA CYS A 33 -4.98 7.89 30.93
C CYS A 33 -5.46 9.34 31.16
N GLY A 34 -4.84 10.31 30.49
CA GLY A 34 -5.19 11.72 30.61
C GLY A 34 -4.08 12.61 31.16
N SER A 35 -3.13 12.97 30.32
CA SER A 35 -3.02 14.35 29.83
C SER A 35 -1.68 14.54 29.13
N LEU A 36 -1.74 14.80 27.84
CA LEU A 36 -0.88 15.78 27.16
C LEU A 36 -1.59 16.09 25.84
N PHE A 37 -2.25 17.25 25.84
CA PHE A 37 -3.14 17.82 24.81
C PHE A 37 -4.47 17.08 24.64
N GLU A 38 -5.57 17.79 24.95
CA GLU A 38 -6.92 17.41 24.53
C GLU A 38 -6.88 17.03 23.04
N GLY A 39 -7.02 15.74 22.75
CA GLY A 39 -7.13 15.23 21.39
C GLY A 39 -5.99 14.37 20.84
N HIS A 40 -4.94 14.02 21.60
CA HIS A 40 -3.85 13.16 21.08
C HIS A 40 -3.49 11.95 21.99
N ARG A 41 -2.99 10.85 21.40
CA ARG A 41 -2.52 9.59 21.99
C ARG A 41 -1.18 9.18 21.39
N ALA A 42 -0.29 8.61 22.21
CA ALA A 42 1.01 8.13 21.72
C ALA A 42 0.87 6.76 21.01
N CYS A 43 1.62 6.56 19.93
CA CYS A 43 1.69 5.26 19.26
C CYS A 43 2.42 4.23 20.13
N PRO A 44 1.86 3.02 20.34
CA PRO A 44 2.50 1.98 21.14
C PRO A 44 3.76 1.39 20.49
N ARG A 45 3.93 1.55 19.17
CA ARG A 45 5.09 1.01 18.43
C ARG A 45 6.24 2.01 18.30
N CYS A 46 5.95 3.24 17.88
CA CYS A 46 6.99 4.24 17.61
C CYS A 46 7.02 5.42 18.58
N GLY A 47 6.04 5.55 19.47
CA GLY A 47 5.95 6.66 20.43
C GLY A 47 5.41 7.98 19.86
N GLU A 48 5.13 8.04 18.55
CA GLU A 48 4.67 9.26 17.88
C GLU A 48 3.31 9.75 18.40
N SER A 49 3.15 11.07 18.52
CA SER A 49 1.88 11.68 18.94
C SER A 49 0.87 11.61 17.79
N CYS A 50 -0.24 10.92 18.02
CA CYS A 50 -1.29 10.70 17.04
C CYS A 50 -2.62 11.28 17.57
N PRO A 51 -3.53 11.79 16.73
CA PRO A 51 -4.85 12.20 17.18
C PRO A 51 -5.59 11.07 17.90
N ARG A 52 -6.44 11.38 18.88
CA ARG A 52 -7.18 10.40 19.69
C ARG A 52 -8.17 9.59 18.83
N GLU A 53 -8.69 10.22 17.78
CA GLU A 53 -9.54 9.62 16.74
C GLU A 53 -8.76 8.82 15.69
N ALA A 54 -7.43 8.97 15.61
CA ALA A 54 -6.63 8.32 14.58
C ALA A 54 -6.56 6.81 14.82
N VAL A 55 -7.22 6.02 13.99
CA VAL A 55 -7.26 4.54 14.06
C VAL A 55 -5.87 3.91 13.91
N MET A 56 -4.94 4.60 13.25
CA MET A 56 -3.59 4.16 12.96
C MET A 56 -2.59 5.29 13.16
N CYS A 57 -1.35 4.93 13.52
CA CYS A 57 -0.26 5.88 13.63
C CYS A 57 0.10 6.43 12.25
N TRP A 58 0.11 7.75 12.10
CA TRP A 58 0.43 8.38 10.82
C TRP A 58 1.90 8.16 10.41
N ALA A 59 2.81 7.95 11.37
CA ALA A 59 4.23 7.76 11.10
C ALA A 59 4.63 6.31 10.79
N CYS A 60 4.03 5.33 11.48
CA CYS A 60 4.42 3.92 11.35
C CYS A 60 3.28 2.97 10.99
N TYR A 61 2.09 3.52 10.71
CA TYR A 61 0.88 2.80 10.31
C TYR A 61 0.43 1.70 11.28
N THR A 62 0.89 1.76 12.53
CA THR A 62 0.48 0.81 13.57
C THR A 62 -0.93 1.13 14.04
N PRO A 63 -1.84 0.15 14.09
CA PRO A 63 -3.18 0.37 14.60
C PRO A 63 -3.11 0.82 16.06
N LEU A 64 -3.90 1.84 16.38
CA LEU A 64 -3.91 2.50 17.69
C LEU A 64 -5.17 2.16 18.51
N VAL A 65 -6.12 1.40 17.95
CA VAL A 65 -7.40 1.07 18.61
C VAL A 65 -7.25 -0.12 19.56
N GLY A 66 -7.76 0.03 20.78
CA GLY A 66 -7.99 -1.05 21.73
C GLY A 66 -9.08 -0.67 22.73
N GLU A 67 -10.28 -1.21 22.51
CA GLU A 67 -11.43 -1.46 23.42
C GLU A 67 -12.61 -1.68 22.44
N SER A 68 -12.95 -2.87 21.94
CA SER A 68 -13.18 -4.14 22.61
C SER A 68 -12.94 -5.30 21.63
N CYS A 69 -12.16 -6.28 22.07
CA CYS A 69 -12.20 -7.70 21.73
C CYS A 69 -10.81 -8.21 22.10
N ALA A 70 -10.67 -8.73 23.32
CA ALA A 70 -9.64 -9.73 23.53
C ALA A 70 -9.96 -10.87 22.55
N PRO A 71 -9.12 -11.12 21.53
CA PRO A 71 -9.32 -12.30 20.70
C PRO A 71 -9.05 -13.49 21.62
N ASP A 72 -9.92 -14.50 21.56
CA ASP A 72 -9.63 -15.80 22.17
C ASP A 72 -8.18 -16.17 21.87
N SER A 73 -7.44 -16.58 22.91
CA SER A 73 -5.99 -16.82 22.96
C SER A 73 -5.38 -17.67 21.83
N GLY A 74 -6.18 -18.21 20.90
CA GLY A 74 -5.72 -18.88 19.69
C GLY A 74 -5.75 -18.05 18.39
N TRP A 75 -6.43 -16.89 18.33
CA TRP A 75 -6.53 -16.11 17.08
C TRP A 75 -5.23 -15.36 16.77
N ALA A 76 -4.61 -14.72 17.77
CA ALA A 76 -3.33 -14.03 17.61
C ALA A 76 -2.20 -14.99 17.17
N GLU A 77 -2.21 -16.23 17.68
CA GLU A 77 -1.21 -17.24 17.31
C GLU A 77 -1.46 -17.82 15.91
N ARG A 78 -2.73 -18.00 15.51
CA ARG A 78 -3.08 -18.40 14.12
C ARG A 78 -2.76 -17.30 13.12
N GLU A 79 -3.01 -16.03 13.46
CA GLU A 79 -2.70 -14.88 12.62
C GLU A 79 -1.18 -14.72 12.48
N ALA A 80 -0.42 -14.85 13.58
CA ALA A 80 1.04 -14.86 13.54
C ALA A 80 1.60 -16.01 12.66
N GLN A 81 1.01 -17.21 12.75
CA GLN A 81 1.39 -18.34 11.89
C GLN A 81 1.05 -18.12 10.41
N LEU A 82 -0.07 -17.46 10.10
CA LEU A 82 -0.45 -17.11 8.73
C LEU A 82 0.48 -16.05 8.15
N LEU A 83 0.75 -14.97 8.89
CA LEU A 83 1.71 -13.93 8.51
C LEU A 83 3.11 -14.51 8.31
N GLN A 84 3.53 -15.45 9.15
CA GLN A 84 4.84 -16.11 9.01
C GLN A 84 4.89 -17.03 7.76
N ARG A 85 3.78 -17.66 7.37
CA ARG A 85 3.70 -18.44 6.12
C ARG A 85 3.73 -17.54 4.89
N GLU A 86 3.02 -16.41 4.92
CA GLU A 86 3.01 -15.44 3.83
C GLU A 86 4.39 -14.75 3.68
N ALA A 87 5.05 -14.38 4.78
CA ALA A 87 6.40 -13.83 4.75
C ALA A 87 7.40 -14.79 4.11
N LYS A 88 7.32 -16.09 4.43
CA LYS A 88 8.15 -17.13 3.79
C LYS A 88 7.85 -17.30 2.30
N GLN A 89 6.58 -17.17 1.89
CA GLN A 89 6.20 -17.21 0.48
C GLN A 89 6.75 -16.00 -0.28
N LEU A 90 6.66 -14.80 0.29
CA LEU A 90 7.22 -13.58 -0.31
C LEU A 90 8.74 -13.67 -0.42
N GLU A 91 9.44 -14.14 0.61
CA GLU A 91 10.89 -14.35 0.57
C GLU A 91 11.29 -15.34 -0.55
N GLN A 92 10.49 -16.39 -0.78
CA GLN A 92 10.71 -17.31 -1.89
C GLN A 92 10.47 -16.66 -3.27
N ILE A 93 9.44 -15.82 -3.39
CA ILE A 93 9.15 -15.08 -4.62
C ILE A 93 10.26 -14.07 -4.92
N GLU A 94 10.80 -13.38 -3.90
CA GLU A 94 11.92 -12.45 -4.07
C GLU A 94 13.20 -13.18 -4.50
N LYS A 95 13.51 -14.32 -3.88
CA LYS A 95 14.64 -15.16 -4.31
C LYS A 95 14.46 -15.67 -5.75
N ALA A 96 13.24 -16.07 -6.13
CA ALA A 96 12.95 -16.50 -7.50
C ALA A 96 13.11 -15.35 -8.51
N ARG A 97 12.68 -14.14 -8.14
CA ARG A 97 12.84 -12.93 -8.95
C ARG A 97 14.32 -12.55 -9.13
N ASP A 98 15.12 -12.64 -8.08
CA ASP A 98 16.55 -12.34 -8.16
C ASP A 98 17.30 -13.39 -8.99
N ILE A 99 16.95 -14.67 -8.87
CA ILE A 99 17.47 -15.74 -9.73
C ILE A 99 17.09 -15.48 -11.20
N ALA A 100 15.85 -15.07 -11.48
CA ALA A 100 15.42 -14.75 -12.84
C ALA A 100 16.18 -13.54 -13.43
N ARG A 101 16.43 -12.50 -12.62
CA ARG A 101 17.23 -11.34 -13.03
C ARG A 101 18.68 -11.73 -13.32
N ILE A 102 19.30 -12.52 -12.45
CA ILE A 102 20.67 -13.02 -12.64
C ILE A 102 20.74 -13.91 -13.90
N GLY A 103 19.74 -14.77 -14.12
CA GLY A 103 19.64 -15.61 -15.31
C GLY A 103 19.53 -14.80 -16.61
N LEU A 104 18.73 -13.74 -16.62
CA LEU A 104 18.62 -12.82 -17.77
C LEU A 104 19.93 -12.09 -18.06
N LEU A 105 20.60 -11.60 -17.02
CA LEU A 105 21.90 -10.92 -17.15
C LEU A 105 22.99 -11.88 -17.65
N ALA A 106 23.05 -13.09 -17.09
CA ALA A 106 23.98 -14.13 -17.53
C ALA A 106 23.69 -14.57 -18.97
N GLY A 107 22.41 -14.71 -19.35
CA GLY A 107 22.00 -15.01 -20.73
C GLY A 107 22.45 -13.92 -21.72
N ALA A 108 22.20 -12.65 -21.39
CA ALA A 108 22.66 -11.52 -22.20
C ALA A 108 24.20 -11.48 -22.30
N PHE A 109 24.91 -11.80 -21.21
CA PHE A 109 26.37 -11.88 -21.20
C PHE A 109 26.88 -13.02 -22.09
N VAL A 110 26.33 -14.24 -21.97
CA VAL A 110 26.69 -15.37 -22.83
C VAL A 110 26.40 -15.09 -24.29
N SER A 111 25.27 -14.45 -24.63
CA SER A 111 24.99 -14.01 -26.00
C SER A 111 26.02 -13.01 -26.53
N LEU A 112 26.56 -12.15 -25.67
CA LEU A 112 27.64 -11.20 -26.01
C LEU A 112 28.96 -11.91 -26.35
N PHE A 113 29.28 -13.02 -25.66
CA PHE A 113 30.52 -13.78 -25.85
C PHE A 113 30.41 -14.90 -26.89
N ALA A 114 29.23 -15.52 -27.06
CA ALA A 114 28.96 -16.52 -28.09
C ALA A 114 28.83 -15.91 -29.48
N SER A 115 28.53 -14.61 -29.58
CA SER A 115 28.69 -13.82 -30.80
C SER A 115 30.18 -13.61 -31.09
N GLY A 116 30.86 -14.69 -31.50
CA GLY A 116 32.25 -14.66 -31.95
C GLY A 116 32.50 -13.51 -32.93
N TYR A 117 33.40 -12.62 -32.52
CA TYR A 117 34.22 -11.69 -33.31
C TYR A 117 33.82 -11.54 -34.81
N ALA A 118 32.77 -10.76 -35.07
CA ALA A 118 32.51 -10.17 -36.38
C ALA A 118 32.37 -8.65 -36.23
N PRO A 119 33.38 -7.84 -36.65
CA PRO A 119 33.43 -6.40 -36.36
C PRO A 119 32.27 -5.58 -36.97
N GLN A 120 31.53 -6.12 -37.94
CA GLN A 120 30.42 -5.42 -38.61
C GLN A 120 29.09 -5.40 -37.84
N ARG A 121 28.92 -6.17 -36.75
CA ARG A 121 27.68 -6.18 -35.93
C ARG A 121 27.76 -5.37 -34.64
N ARG A 122 28.85 -4.62 -34.40
CA ARG A 122 29.02 -3.79 -33.19
C ARG A 122 28.05 -2.61 -33.10
N MET A 123 27.65 -2.01 -34.23
CA MET A 123 26.75 -0.85 -34.20
C MET A 123 25.30 -1.19 -33.80
N THR A 124 24.79 -2.36 -34.17
CA THR A 124 23.42 -2.77 -33.84
C THR A 124 23.26 -3.18 -32.38
N LEU A 125 24.27 -3.83 -31.77
CA LEU A 125 24.25 -4.21 -30.36
C LEU A 125 24.41 -3.02 -29.40
N LEU A 126 25.21 -2.00 -29.77
CA LEU A 126 25.31 -0.76 -29.01
C LEU A 126 23.99 0.05 -29.04
N GLY A 127 23.29 0.06 -30.18
CA GLY A 127 21.99 0.70 -30.30
C GLY A 127 20.90 0.05 -29.43
N ALA A 128 20.85 -1.28 -29.40
CA ALA A 128 19.90 -2.02 -28.57
C ALA A 128 20.18 -1.84 -27.06
N GLY A 129 21.45 -1.86 -26.65
CA GLY A 129 21.84 -1.61 -25.26
C GLY A 129 21.48 -0.20 -24.78
N ALA A 130 21.67 0.81 -25.63
CA ALA A 130 21.30 2.19 -25.32
C ALA A 130 19.76 2.38 -25.21
N ALA A 131 18.97 1.67 -26.02
CA ALA A 131 17.51 1.70 -25.94
C ALA A 131 16.98 1.10 -24.62
N CYS A 132 17.56 -0.02 -24.16
CA CYS A 132 17.18 -0.62 -22.87
C CYS A 132 17.57 0.26 -21.68
N LEU A 133 18.72 0.92 -21.72
CA LEU A 133 19.14 1.88 -20.70
C LEU A 133 18.26 3.15 -20.71
N GLY A 134 17.87 3.64 -21.89
CA GLY A 134 16.94 4.76 -22.03
C GLY A 134 15.56 4.46 -21.45
N ALA A 135 15.05 3.24 -21.66
CA ALA A 135 13.80 2.79 -21.04
C ALA A 135 13.89 2.73 -19.51
N LEU A 136 15.01 2.25 -18.96
CA LEU A 136 15.25 2.21 -17.50
C LEU A 136 15.36 3.61 -16.87
N VAL A 137 16.06 4.55 -17.53
CA VAL A 137 16.19 5.93 -17.04
C VAL A 137 14.88 6.71 -17.18
N GLY A 138 14.11 6.48 -18.25
CA GLY A 138 12.78 7.05 -18.43
C GLY A 138 11.79 6.58 -17.36
N TRP A 139 11.91 5.32 -16.91
CA TRP A 139 11.15 4.78 -15.78
C TRP A 139 11.51 5.46 -14.47
N LEU A 140 12.81 5.64 -14.17
CA LEU A 140 13.30 6.26 -12.94
C LEU A 140 12.97 7.76 -12.83
N LYS A 141 12.97 8.50 -13.94
CA LYS A 141 12.74 9.96 -13.95
C LYS A 141 11.26 10.34 -13.80
N TRP A 142 10.34 9.42 -14.11
CA TRP A 142 8.90 9.66 -13.93
C TRP A 142 8.49 9.61 -12.45
N ASP A 143 9.16 8.80 -11.63
CA ASP A 143 8.91 8.73 -10.18
C ASP A 143 9.22 10.05 -9.45
N GLU A 144 10.19 10.85 -9.93
CA GLU A 144 10.48 12.18 -9.41
C GLU A 144 9.38 13.21 -9.74
N CYS A 145 8.78 13.13 -10.93
CA CYS A 145 7.70 14.04 -11.34
C CYS A 145 6.35 13.67 -10.70
N ALA A 146 6.07 12.38 -10.51
CA ALA A 146 4.85 11.91 -9.84
C ALA A 146 4.82 12.30 -8.35
N ALA A 147 5.99 12.40 -7.69
CA ALA A 147 6.10 12.92 -6.34
C ALA A 147 5.87 14.44 -6.23
N THR A 148 5.93 15.18 -7.34
CA THR A 148 5.78 16.65 -7.38
C THR A 148 4.47 17.13 -8.01
N SER A 149 3.75 16.31 -8.75
CA SER A 149 2.49 16.69 -9.41
C SER A 149 1.26 16.41 -8.55
N ALA A 150 1.19 17.01 -7.37
CA ALA A 150 -0.05 17.45 -6.73
C ALA A 150 0.33 18.31 -5.51
N PRO A 151 0.17 19.63 -5.53
CA PRO A 151 0.09 20.38 -4.28
C PRO A 151 -1.20 19.93 -3.60
N ALA A 152 -1.10 18.92 -2.73
CA ALA A 152 -2.19 18.47 -1.89
C ALA A 152 -2.70 19.69 -1.12
N SER A 153 -3.91 20.14 -1.44
CA SER A 153 -4.60 21.06 -0.54
C SER A 153 -4.79 20.30 0.78
N ALA A 154 -4.48 20.97 1.89
CA ALA A 154 -4.55 20.36 3.22
C ALA A 154 -5.98 19.92 3.60
N ASP A 155 -6.98 20.30 2.80
CA ASP A 155 -8.41 20.07 3.02
C ASP A 155 -9.00 18.86 2.26
N GLU A 156 -8.21 18.14 1.46
CA GLU A 156 -8.71 16.97 0.73
C GLU A 156 -8.93 15.75 1.63
N GLU A 157 -10.14 15.17 1.52
CA GLU A 157 -10.56 13.96 2.25
C GLU A 157 -9.61 12.80 1.91
N PRO A 158 -9.03 12.10 2.92
CA PRO A 158 -8.00 11.08 2.70
C PRO A 158 -8.45 9.94 1.76
N THR A 159 -9.75 9.69 1.69
CA THR A 159 -10.38 8.73 0.77
C THR A 159 -10.23 9.13 -0.70
N ALA A 160 -10.33 10.43 -1.01
CA ALA A 160 -10.16 10.93 -2.37
C ALA A 160 -8.73 10.65 -2.85
N ARG A 161 -7.73 10.87 -1.98
CA ARG A 161 -6.31 10.61 -2.29
C ARG A 161 -6.05 9.14 -2.61
N ILE A 162 -6.69 8.20 -1.90
CA ILE A 162 -6.54 6.77 -2.18
C ILE A 162 -7.09 6.46 -3.58
N LEU A 163 -8.30 6.94 -3.89
CA LEU A 163 -8.91 6.72 -5.20
C LEU A 163 -8.06 7.35 -6.31
N ASP A 164 -7.65 8.60 -6.17
CA ASP A 164 -6.85 9.31 -7.17
C ASP A 164 -5.50 8.61 -7.39
N THR A 165 -4.90 8.05 -6.33
CA THR A 165 -3.69 7.23 -6.44
C THR A 165 -3.94 5.97 -7.26
N ILE A 166 -5.05 5.26 -7.02
CA ILE A 166 -5.42 4.07 -7.81
C ILE A 166 -5.57 4.41 -9.30
N LEU A 167 -6.23 5.53 -9.61
CA LEU A 167 -6.49 5.95 -10.99
C LEU A 167 -5.23 6.47 -11.67
N LEU A 168 -4.37 7.17 -10.94
CA LEU A 168 -3.06 7.61 -11.43
C LEU A 168 -2.23 6.42 -11.90
N TYR A 169 -2.14 5.37 -11.07
CA TYR A 169 -1.42 4.15 -11.42
C TYR A 169 -2.07 3.40 -12.59
N ALA A 170 -3.41 3.38 -12.67
CA ALA A 170 -4.11 2.79 -13.80
C ALA A 170 -3.77 3.47 -15.13
N VAL A 171 -3.76 4.81 -15.16
CA VAL A 171 -3.36 5.57 -16.36
C VAL A 171 -1.88 5.35 -16.68
N ARG A 172 -1.01 5.35 -15.66
CA ARG A 172 0.44 5.12 -15.82
C ARG A 172 0.73 3.76 -16.45
N ASP A 173 0.04 2.73 -15.98
CA ASP A 173 0.27 1.35 -16.41
C ASP A 173 -0.47 1.02 -17.72
N GLY A 174 -1.17 1.99 -18.31
CA GLY A 174 -1.90 1.82 -19.57
C GLY A 174 -3.15 0.93 -19.43
N ALA A 175 -3.76 0.91 -18.25
CA ALA A 175 -4.93 0.10 -17.98
C ALA A 175 -6.16 0.62 -18.73
N THR A 176 -6.90 -0.28 -19.39
CA THR A 176 -8.17 0.07 -20.04
C THR A 176 -9.35 -0.02 -19.06
N GLN A 177 -9.24 -0.88 -18.05
CA GLN A 177 -10.23 -1.05 -17.00
C GLN A 177 -9.56 -1.27 -15.65
N VAL A 178 -10.20 -0.79 -14.59
CA VAL A 178 -9.81 -1.03 -13.20
C VAL A 178 -10.93 -1.81 -12.52
N ARG A 179 -10.58 -2.88 -11.81
CA ARG A 179 -11.54 -3.71 -11.07
C ARG A 179 -11.18 -3.70 -9.60
N LEU A 180 -12.09 -3.18 -8.78
CA LEU A 180 -12.02 -3.20 -7.33
C LEU A 180 -12.88 -4.36 -6.84
N ARG A 181 -12.27 -5.34 -6.17
CA ARG A 181 -12.98 -6.48 -5.57
C ARG A 181 -12.88 -6.38 -4.06
N ALA A 182 -14.02 -6.13 -3.41
CA ALA A 182 -14.12 -6.02 -1.96
C ALA A 182 -14.58 -7.35 -1.36
N GLY A 183 -13.72 -7.94 -0.51
CA GLY A 183 -14.01 -9.13 0.29
C GLY A 183 -13.26 -9.05 1.61
N ILE A 184 -12.38 -10.04 1.90
CA ILE A 184 -11.48 -10.00 3.07
C ILE A 184 -10.48 -8.82 3.02
N GLY A 185 -10.31 -8.22 1.83
CA GLY A 185 -9.62 -6.96 1.58
C GLY A 185 -10.09 -6.40 0.24
N VAL A 186 -9.61 -5.21 -0.12
CA VAL A 186 -9.86 -4.64 -1.45
C VAL A 186 -8.71 -5.05 -2.37
N ARG A 187 -9.01 -5.85 -3.39
CA ARG A 187 -8.05 -6.17 -4.45
C ARG A 187 -8.32 -5.28 -5.64
N VAL A 188 -7.27 -4.65 -6.14
CA VAL A 188 -7.33 -3.77 -7.31
C VAL A 188 -6.61 -4.46 -8.45
N HIS A 189 -7.36 -4.77 -9.50
CA HIS A 189 -6.84 -5.38 -10.70
C HIS A 189 -6.93 -4.39 -11.86
N TYR A 190 -5.89 -4.32 -12.68
CA TYR A 190 -5.89 -3.54 -13.92
C TYR A 190 -5.99 -4.49 -15.11
N LEU A 191 -6.76 -4.09 -16.12
CA LEU A 191 -6.80 -4.76 -17.41
C LEU A 191 -5.73 -4.16 -18.31
N ILE A 192 -4.60 -4.86 -18.43
CA ILE A 192 -3.44 -4.43 -19.20
C ILE A 192 -3.23 -5.45 -20.32
N ASN A 193 -3.19 -5.00 -21.58
CA ASN A 193 -3.04 -5.87 -22.75
C ASN A 193 -4.05 -7.03 -22.85
N GLY A 194 -5.27 -6.84 -22.33
CA GLY A 194 -6.33 -7.85 -22.33
C GLY A 194 -6.28 -8.85 -21.17
N GLU A 195 -5.29 -8.75 -20.27
CA GLU A 195 -5.16 -9.62 -19.11
C GLU A 195 -5.39 -8.86 -17.80
N TRP A 196 -6.08 -9.50 -16.86
CA TRP A 196 -6.30 -8.95 -15.51
C TRP A 196 -5.08 -9.20 -14.64
N GLN A 197 -4.42 -8.13 -14.21
CA GLN A 197 -3.28 -8.19 -13.32
C GLN A 197 -3.61 -7.53 -11.97
N GLU A 198 -3.35 -8.24 -10.88
CA GLU A 198 -3.49 -7.71 -9.51
C GLU A 198 -2.33 -6.76 -9.22
N GLN A 199 -2.61 -5.47 -9.04
CA GLN A 199 -1.56 -4.46 -8.84
C GLN A 199 -1.41 -4.02 -7.39
N MET A 200 -2.52 -4.02 -6.62
CA MET A 200 -2.47 -3.65 -5.22
C MET A 200 -3.53 -4.36 -4.38
N ARG A 201 -3.22 -4.47 -3.09
CA ARG A 201 -4.09 -4.97 -2.04
C ARG A 201 -4.23 -3.89 -0.99
N LEU A 202 -5.46 -3.52 -0.68
CA LEU A 202 -5.78 -2.56 0.37
C LEU A 202 -6.54 -3.28 1.49
N PRO A 203 -6.40 -2.83 2.75
CA PRO A 203 -7.17 -3.36 3.87
C PRO A 203 -8.69 -3.27 3.63
N ALA A 204 -9.46 -4.18 4.22
CA ALA A 204 -10.91 -4.22 4.05
C ALA A 204 -11.61 -2.91 4.43
N TYR A 205 -11.19 -2.25 5.53
CA TYR A 205 -11.79 -1.00 6.01
C TYR A 205 -11.67 0.16 5.00
N VAL A 206 -10.75 0.08 4.04
CA VAL A 206 -10.65 1.08 2.97
C VAL A 206 -11.91 1.05 2.11
N TRP A 207 -12.52 -0.12 1.92
CA TRP A 207 -13.76 -0.24 1.15
C TRP A 207 -14.90 0.59 1.73
N ASP A 208 -15.09 0.50 3.05
CA ASP A 208 -16.17 1.18 3.77
C ASP A 208 -16.10 2.70 3.60
N MET A 209 -14.89 3.23 3.39
CA MET A 209 -14.65 4.65 3.09
C MET A 209 -14.79 4.94 1.58
N LEU A 210 -14.23 4.07 0.74
CA LEU A 210 -14.11 4.28 -0.71
C LEU A 210 -15.47 4.16 -1.41
N GLN A 211 -16.31 3.21 -1.01
CA GLN A 211 -17.59 2.93 -1.64
C GLN A 211 -18.57 4.11 -1.55
N PRO A 212 -18.86 4.71 -0.37
CA PRO A 212 -19.71 5.90 -0.29
C PRO A 212 -19.15 7.08 -1.09
N HIS A 213 -17.82 7.24 -1.11
CA HIS A 213 -17.17 8.30 -1.85
C HIS A 213 -17.33 8.12 -3.37
N LEU A 214 -17.17 6.88 -3.86
CA LEU A 214 -17.45 6.53 -5.25
C LEU A 214 -18.92 6.77 -5.62
N ILE A 215 -19.87 6.32 -4.79
CA ILE A 215 -21.31 6.56 -4.99
C ILE A 215 -21.61 8.06 -5.06
N LYS A 216 -21.02 8.85 -4.15
CA LYS A 216 -21.21 10.31 -4.08
C LYS A 216 -20.65 11.01 -5.33
N LYS A 217 -19.42 10.69 -5.74
CA LYS A 217 -18.79 11.33 -6.92
C LYS A 217 -19.47 10.94 -8.23
N THR A 218 -19.96 9.70 -8.33
CA THR A 218 -20.59 9.16 -9.54
C THR A 218 -22.10 9.39 -9.59
N GLY A 219 -22.68 10.03 -8.57
CA GLY A 219 -24.13 10.24 -8.50
C GLY A 219 -24.91 8.93 -8.56
N ASN A 220 -24.58 7.98 -7.68
CA ASN A 220 -25.16 6.63 -7.66
C ASN A 220 -24.83 5.81 -8.92
N TRP A 221 -23.57 5.88 -9.37
CA TRP A 221 -23.04 5.14 -10.53
C TRP A 221 -23.58 5.59 -11.90
N GLU A 222 -24.27 6.74 -11.97
CA GLU A 222 -24.89 7.25 -13.20
C GLU A 222 -23.98 8.18 -14.01
N ARG A 223 -22.92 8.72 -13.40
CA ARG A 223 -22.01 9.70 -13.99
C ARG A 223 -20.57 9.20 -14.04
N PRO A 224 -19.81 9.57 -15.10
CA PRO A 224 -18.40 9.28 -15.15
C PRO A 224 -17.65 10.04 -14.06
N LEU A 225 -16.57 9.44 -13.56
CA LEU A 225 -15.65 10.07 -12.64
C LEU A 225 -14.59 10.83 -13.46
N PRO A 226 -14.58 12.17 -13.43
CA PRO A 226 -13.57 12.95 -14.13
C PRO A 226 -12.23 12.82 -13.41
N PHE A 227 -11.16 12.59 -14.16
CA PHE A 227 -9.81 12.49 -13.66
C PHE A 227 -8.85 13.14 -14.66
N SER A 228 -7.87 13.90 -14.17
CA SER A 228 -6.92 14.60 -15.05
C SER A 228 -5.49 14.34 -14.62
N VAL A 229 -4.63 14.05 -15.59
CA VAL A 229 -3.19 13.81 -15.39
C VAL A 229 -2.42 14.45 -16.53
N ALA A 230 -1.47 15.32 -16.21
CA ALA A 230 -0.55 15.95 -17.18
C ALA A 230 -1.29 16.51 -18.42
N ASP A 231 -2.27 17.40 -18.19
CA ASP A 231 -3.11 18.08 -19.19
C ASP A 231 -4.00 17.16 -20.04
N LYS A 232 -4.08 15.87 -19.72
CA LYS A 232 -5.03 14.93 -20.33
C LYS A 232 -6.18 14.66 -19.38
N SER A 233 -7.39 14.69 -19.91
CA SER A 233 -8.61 14.36 -19.19
C SER A 233 -9.04 12.93 -19.50
N PHE A 234 -9.51 12.26 -18.47
CA PHE A 234 -10.01 10.90 -18.50
C PHE A 234 -11.35 10.83 -17.79
N GLU A 235 -12.23 9.99 -18.31
CA GLU A 235 -13.50 9.66 -17.71
C GLU A 235 -13.51 8.19 -17.34
N PHE A 236 -13.79 7.90 -16.07
CA PHE A 236 -13.97 6.53 -15.60
C PHE A 236 -15.46 6.23 -15.43
N TRP A 237 -15.96 5.28 -16.21
CA TRP A 237 -17.35 4.82 -16.13
C TRP A 237 -17.48 3.68 -15.12
N PRO A 238 -18.18 3.89 -13.99
CA PRO A 238 -18.32 2.85 -13.00
C PRO A 238 -19.46 1.88 -13.34
N GLU A 239 -19.21 0.59 -13.13
CA GLU A 239 -20.24 -0.45 -13.09
C GLU A 239 -20.13 -1.19 -11.75
N PHE A 240 -21.20 -1.12 -10.96
CA PHE A 240 -21.31 -1.89 -9.73
C PHE A 240 -21.98 -3.24 -10.00
N LYS A 241 -21.31 -4.32 -9.63
CA LYS A 241 -21.86 -5.68 -9.66
C LYS A 241 -21.70 -6.29 -8.27
N ARG A 242 -22.82 -6.72 -7.70
CA ARG A 242 -22.82 -7.54 -6.50
C ARG A 242 -22.94 -9.00 -6.93
N ASP A 243 -21.93 -9.79 -6.60
CA ASP A 243 -22.05 -11.24 -6.74
C ASP A 243 -22.97 -11.74 -5.62
N PHE A 244 -23.96 -12.57 -5.94
CA PHE A 244 -24.90 -13.10 -4.96
C PHE A 244 -24.41 -14.41 -4.36
N GLU A 245 -23.47 -15.10 -5.02
CA GLU A 245 -22.94 -16.39 -4.56
C GLU A 245 -21.81 -16.21 -3.55
N LEU A 246 -21.06 -15.11 -3.66
CA LEU A 246 -20.03 -14.70 -2.71
C LEU A 246 -20.38 -13.29 -2.23
N PRO A 247 -20.25 -12.94 -0.94
CA PRO A 247 -20.51 -11.60 -0.42
C PRO A 247 -19.37 -10.65 -0.83
N ILE A 248 -19.14 -10.53 -2.14
CA ILE A 248 -18.06 -9.80 -2.76
C ILE A 248 -18.69 -8.72 -3.62
N GLU A 249 -18.32 -7.48 -3.33
CA GLU A 249 -18.71 -6.34 -4.14
C GLU A 249 -17.63 -6.07 -5.18
N ILE A 250 -18.05 -5.89 -6.44
CA ILE A 250 -17.15 -5.63 -7.55
C ILE A 250 -17.54 -4.30 -8.17
N VAL A 251 -16.58 -3.36 -8.19
CA VAL A 251 -16.69 -2.13 -8.98
C VAL A 251 -15.72 -2.22 -10.15
N LEU A 252 -16.25 -2.09 -11.35
CA LEU A 252 -15.47 -1.98 -12.58
C LEU A 252 -15.46 -0.52 -13.01
N LEU A 253 -14.30 0.05 -13.26
CA LEU A 253 -14.13 1.41 -13.78
C LEU A 253 -13.53 1.28 -15.19
N THR A 254 -14.27 1.69 -16.21
CA THR A 254 -13.78 1.68 -17.60
C THR A 254 -13.18 3.03 -17.93
N LEU A 255 -11.91 3.05 -18.33
CA LEU A 255 -11.19 4.26 -18.72
C LEU A 255 -11.59 4.67 -20.14
N GLN A 256 -12.03 5.91 -20.31
CA GLN A 256 -12.17 6.56 -21.61
C GLN A 256 -11.36 7.86 -21.60
N GLN A 257 -10.49 8.03 -22.59
CA GLN A 257 -9.77 9.28 -22.77
C GLN A 257 -10.69 10.28 -23.48
N THR A 258 -10.86 11.47 -22.90
CA THR A 258 -11.58 12.57 -23.55
C THR A 258 -10.59 13.44 -24.31
N ASN A 259 -10.93 13.79 -25.55
CA ASN A 259 -10.14 14.67 -26.43
C ASN A 259 -10.50 16.14 -26.22
#